data_AF-A0A1C3X3L8-F1
#
_entry.id   AF-A0A1C3X3L8-F1
#
_cell.length_a   1.000
_cell.length_b   1.000
_cell.length_c   1.000
_cell.angle_alpha   90.00
_cell.angle_beta   90.00
_cell.angle_gamma   90.00
#
_symmetry.space_group_name_H-M   'P 1'
#
loop_
_entity.id
_entity.type
_entity.pdbx_description
1 polymer ?
#
loop_
_entity_poly.entity_id
_entity_poly.type
_entity_poly.pdbx_seq_one_letter_code
_entity_poly.pdbx_strand_id
1 'polypeptide(L)'
;MRHAINCELTYTKGAVQQTNYNHHEAMRMYQCPLIEVRGLENDPKVRGVGEPPVPPAAPALNAIFAATGLRIREMPFNKFIDFV
;
A
#
# COMPACT_ATOMS: atom_id res chain seq x y z
N MET A 1 0.08 -2.62 -1.83
CA MET A 1 -0.58 -2.22 -0.57
C MET A 1 0.39 -1.63 0.45
N ARG A 2 1.53 -2.29 0.77
CA ARG A 2 2.59 -1.74 1.64
C ARG A 2 2.95 -0.27 1.37
N HIS A 3 3.13 0.12 0.11
CA HIS A 3 3.48 1.50 -0.30
C HIS A 3 2.50 2.57 0.19
N ALA A 4 1.24 2.20 0.43
CA ALA A 4 0.22 3.11 0.93
C ALA A 4 0.11 3.08 2.46
N ILE A 5 0.53 1.99 3.12
CA ILE A 5 0.27 1.75 4.54
C ILE A 5 1.42 2.17 5.43
N ASN A 6 2.67 1.76 5.16
CA ASN A 6 3.78 1.95 6.10
C ASN A 6 5.16 2.17 5.46
N CYS A 7 5.23 2.22 4.13
CA CYS A 7 6.49 2.27 3.38
C CYS A 7 6.95 3.71 3.14
N GLU A 8 7.58 4.35 4.13
CA GLU A 8 8.07 5.73 4.01
C GLU A 8 9.59 5.82 4.21
N LEU A 9 10.23 6.64 3.38
CA LEU A 9 11.61 7.07 3.56
C LEU A 9 11.63 8.56 3.87
N THR A 10 12.27 8.90 4.97
CA THR A 10 12.49 10.28 5.41
C THR A 10 13.97 10.64 5.27
N TYR A 11 14.25 11.91 5.01
CA TYR A 11 15.59 12.41 4.75
C TYR A 11 15.94 13.54 5.71
N THR A 12 17.12 13.48 6.32
CA THR A 12 17.68 14.56 7.15
C THR A 12 19.10 14.84 6.68
N LYS A 13 19.43 16.11 6.45
CA LYS A 13 20.76 16.54 5.95
C LYS A 13 21.21 15.79 4.68
N GLY A 14 20.26 15.45 3.81
CA GLY A 14 20.52 14.71 2.56
C GLY A 14 20.71 13.20 2.71
N ALA A 15 20.57 12.65 3.93
CA ALA A 15 20.72 11.21 4.19
C ALA A 15 19.39 10.56 4.62
N VAL A 16 19.14 9.35 4.12
CA VAL A 16 18.00 8.51 4.51
C VAL A 16 18.10 8.16 6.00
N GLN A 17 17.00 8.33 6.74
CA GLN A 17 16.96 7.99 8.17
C GLN A 17 16.73 6.49 8.40
N GLN A 18 15.92 5.84 7.56
CA GLN A 18 15.61 4.42 7.68
C GLN A 18 16.74 3.56 7.10
N THR A 19 17.73 3.21 7.92
CA THR A 19 18.93 2.48 7.50
C THR A 19 18.80 0.95 7.49
N ASN A 20 17.70 0.40 8.01
CA ASN A 20 17.49 -1.04 8.12
C ASN A 20 15.98 -1.37 8.14
N TYR A 21 15.61 -2.65 7.97
CA TYR A 21 14.24 -3.16 7.87
C TYR A 21 13.39 -3.02 9.13
N ASN A 22 14.02 -2.78 10.29
CA ASN A 22 13.33 -2.41 11.51
C ASN A 22 12.88 -0.94 11.50
N HIS A 23 13.52 -0.08 10.70
CA HIS A 23 13.16 1.34 10.54
C HIS A 23 12.34 1.60 9.27
N HIS A 24 12.58 0.85 8.19
CA HIS A 24 11.74 0.83 6.99
C HIS A 24 10.89 -0.43 6.96
N GLU A 25 9.91 -0.50 7.87
CA GLU A 25 9.13 -1.71 8.05
C GLU A 25 8.34 -2.08 6.79
N ALA A 26 8.34 -3.38 6.49
CA ALA A 26 7.46 -3.95 5.50
C ALA A 26 6.17 -4.46 6.10
N MET A 27 5.11 -4.45 5.28
CA MET A 27 3.85 -5.10 5.62
C MET A 27 4.14 -6.53 6.08
N ARG A 28 3.64 -6.86 7.26
CA ARG A 28 3.77 -8.20 7.86
C ARG A 28 2.62 -9.09 7.42
N MET A 29 2.77 -10.39 7.63
CA MET A 29 1.73 -11.37 7.25
C MET A 29 0.38 -11.09 7.93
N TYR A 30 0.39 -10.63 9.18
CA TYR A 30 -0.84 -10.31 9.91
C TYR A 30 -1.60 -9.09 9.36
N GLN A 31 -0.88 -8.19 8.67
CA GLN A 31 -1.45 -6.99 8.03
C GLN A 31 -1.95 -7.27 6.60
N CYS A 32 -1.68 -8.47 6.08
CA CYS A 32 -2.08 -8.85 4.73
C CYS A 32 -3.58 -9.20 4.74
N PRO A 33 -4.44 -8.46 4.03
CA PRO A 33 -5.84 -8.83 3.94
C PRO A 33 -6.01 -10.12 3.12
N LEU A 34 -7.20 -10.72 3.19
CA LEU A 34 -7.56 -11.77 2.24
C LEU A 34 -7.55 -11.20 0.82
N ILE A 35 -6.82 -11.83 -0.09
CA ILE A 35 -6.68 -11.40 -1.48
C ILE A 35 -7.44 -12.38 -2.37
N GLU A 36 -8.45 -11.89 -3.09
CA GLU A 36 -9.13 -12.62 -4.15
C GLU A 36 -8.68 -12.09 -5.52
N VAL A 37 -8.42 -12.99 -6.46
CA VAL A 37 -7.93 -12.64 -7.80
C VAL A 37 -8.85 -13.28 -8.85
N ARG A 38 -9.30 -12.47 -9.80
CA ARG A 38 -10.05 -12.94 -10.97
C ARG A 38 -9.37 -12.47 -12.24
N GLY A 39 -8.86 -13.42 -13.03
CA GLY A 39 -8.39 -13.16 -14.39
C GLY A 39 -9.57 -12.94 -15.35
N LEU A 40 -9.45 -11.97 -16.24
CA LEU A 40 -10.37 -11.78 -17.35
C LEU A 40 -9.70 -12.25 -18.63
N GLU A 41 -10.29 -13.23 -19.31
CA GLU A 41 -9.76 -13.86 -20.53
C GLU A 41 -10.31 -13.21 -21.81
N ASN A 42 -10.52 -11.90 -21.78
CA ASN A 42 -11.25 -11.17 -22.83
C ASN A 42 -10.38 -10.78 -24.04
N ASP A 43 -9.07 -11.08 -24.03
CA ASP A 43 -8.12 -10.73 -25.09
C ASP A 43 -7.30 -11.99 -25.46
N PRO A 44 -7.14 -12.33 -26.75
CA PRO A 44 -6.31 -13.47 -27.20
C PRO A 44 -4.82 -13.29 -26.90
N LYS A 45 -4.36 -12.09 -26.52
CA LYS A 45 -2.96 -11.79 -26.23
C LYS A 45 -2.70 -11.60 -24.74
N VAL A 46 -1.77 -12.37 -24.20
CA VAL A 46 -1.26 -12.20 -22.83
C VAL A 46 -0.44 -10.90 -22.73
N ARG A 47 -0.69 -10.12 -21.67
CA ARG A 47 0.03 -8.89 -21.32
C ARG A 47 0.67 -9.01 -19.95
N GLY A 48 1.50 -8.03 -19.59
CA GLY A 48 2.10 -7.97 -18.26
C GLY A 48 1.04 -7.81 -17.16
N VAL A 49 1.15 -8.63 -16.11
CA VAL A 49 0.20 -8.66 -14.97
C VAL A 49 0.84 -8.27 -13.63
N GLY A 50 2.17 -8.12 -13.57
CA GLY A 50 2.89 -7.87 -12.32
C GLY A 50 2.67 -6.47 -11.72
N GLU A 51 2.76 -5.42 -12.53
CA GLU A 51 2.58 -4.03 -12.09
C GLU A 51 1.12 -3.54 -12.05
N PRO A 52 0.19 -3.94 -12.95
CA PRO A 52 -1.20 -3.50 -12.90
C PRO A 52 -1.92 -3.57 -11.55
N PRO A 53 -1.69 -4.56 -10.66
CA PRO A 53 -2.31 -4.57 -9.33
C PRO A 53 -1.70 -3.56 -8.35
N VAL A 54 -0.56 -2.93 -8.66
CA VAL A 54 0.13 -2.01 -7.73
C VAL A 54 -0.57 -0.64 -7.65
N PRO A 55 -0.82 0.10 -8.74
CA PRO A 55 -1.47 1.42 -8.66
C PRO A 55 -2.87 1.41 -8.03
N PRO A 56 -3.75 0.41 -8.27
CA PRO A 56 -5.09 0.36 -7.67
C PRO A 56 -5.09 0.11 -6.14
N ALA A 57 -4.00 -0.40 -5.57
CA ALA A 57 -3.98 -0.77 -4.15
C ALA A 57 -4.11 0.45 -3.21
N ALA A 58 -3.52 1.60 -3.56
CA ALA A 58 -3.65 2.84 -2.77
C ALA A 58 -5.08 3.42 -2.80
N PRO A 59 -5.73 3.64 -3.97
CA PRO A 59 -7.10 4.15 -4.02
C PRO A 59 -8.14 3.15 -3.51
N ALA A 60 -7.88 1.84 -3.55
CA ALA A 60 -8.75 0.84 -2.93
C ALA A 60 -8.91 1.06 -1.42
N LEU A 61 -7.90 1.65 -0.76
CA LEU A 61 -7.97 2.06 0.65
C LEU A 61 -8.89 3.26 0.91
N ASN A 62 -9.59 3.80 -0.10
CA ASN A 62 -10.74 4.70 0.13
C ASN A 62 -11.86 4.02 0.96
N ALA A 63 -11.81 2.69 1.12
CA ALA A 63 -12.58 1.96 2.13
C ALA A 63 -12.46 2.59 3.53
N ILE A 64 -11.31 3.20 3.86
CA ILE A 64 -11.11 3.95 5.10
C ILE A 64 -12.10 5.11 5.22
N PHE A 65 -12.25 5.93 4.17
CA PHE A 65 -13.21 7.03 4.16
C PHE A 65 -14.64 6.50 4.25
N ALA A 66 -14.94 5.39 3.55
CA ALA A 66 -16.26 4.76 3.62
C ALA A 66 -16.60 4.25 5.03
N ALA A 67 -15.61 3.75 5.77
CA ALA A 67 -15.79 3.21 7.12
C ALA A 67 -15.79 4.29 8.23
N THR A 68 -15.00 5.35 8.07
CA THR A 68 -14.73 6.33 9.15
C THR A 68 -15.26 7.74 8.87
N GLY A 69 -15.59 8.06 7.62
CA GLY A 69 -15.87 9.44 7.18
C GLY A 69 -14.61 10.33 7.08
N LEU A 70 -13.42 9.84 7.41
CA LEU A 70 -12.17 10.61 7.38
C LEU A 70 -11.53 10.58 5.99
N ARG A 71 -11.33 11.76 5.38
CA ARG A 71 -10.60 11.87 4.10
C ARG A 71 -9.11 12.09 4.33
N ILE A 72 -8.34 11.02 4.24
CA ILE A 72 -6.88 11.07 4.26
C ILE A 72 -6.35 11.24 2.84
N ARG A 73 -5.45 12.19 2.65
CA ARG A 73 -4.81 12.49 1.35
C ARG A 73 -3.29 12.40 1.38
N GLU A 74 -2.71 12.16 2.55
CA GLU A 74 -1.28 11.97 2.75
C GLU A 74 -1.00 10.49 2.99
N MET A 75 -0.01 9.94 2.29
CA MET A 75 0.54 8.62 2.54
C MET A 75 1.87 8.77 3.30
N PRO A 76 2.28 7.75 4.08
CA PRO A 76 1.56 6.51 4.37
C PRO A 76 0.37 6.71 5.34
N PHE A 77 -0.68 5.90 5.17
CA PHE A 77 -1.93 6.02 5.93
C PHE A 77 -1.81 5.61 7.40
N ASN A 78 -0.78 4.84 7.78
CA ASN A 78 -0.52 4.50 9.19
C ASN A 78 -0.23 5.73 10.08
N LYS A 79 0.07 6.89 9.49
CA LYS A 79 0.19 8.16 10.22
C LYS A 79 -1.13 8.61 10.87
N PHE A 80 -2.27 8.12 10.36
CA PHE A 80 -3.59 8.57 10.77
C PHE A 80 -4.47 7.46 11.35
N ILE A 81 -4.19 6.19 11.02
CA ILE A 81 -4.99 5.02 11.41
C ILE A 81 -4.08 3.84 11.73
N ASP A 82 -4.42 3.10 12.77
CA ASP A 82 -3.72 1.86 13.12
C ASP A 82 -4.18 0.69 12.24
N PHE A 83 -3.23 0.09 11.53
CA PHE A 83 -3.41 -1.16 10.80
C PHE A 83 -2.91 -2.31 11.67
N VAL A 84 -3.86 -2.98 12.35
CA VAL A 84 -3.62 -4.12 13.23
C VAL A 84 -3.19 -5.36 12.46
#